data_AF-A0A4Q2UVG3-F1
#
_entry.id   AF-A0A4Q2UVG3-F1
#
_cell.length_a   1.000
_cell.length_b   1.000
_cell.length_c   1.000
_cell.angle_alpha   90.00
_cell.angle_beta   90.00
_cell.angle_gamma   90.00
#
_symmetry.space_group_name_H-M   'P 1'
#
loop_
_entity.id
_entity.type
_entity.pdbx_description
1 polymer ?
#
loop_
_entity_poly.entity_id
_entity_poly.type
_entity_poly.pdbx_seq_one_letter_code
_entity_poly.pdbx_strand_id
1 'polypeptide(L)'
;LVKTQGGEYIALEKLESVYRGTQTITNIMVHADSEHSRPIAVIMLNQIVLIGKIKGLGIDKHSLHYAPMVWSLILKDLQSAGKRSGLAGMDIVSDVIMTDEE
;
A
#
# COMPACT_ATOMS: atom_id res chain seq x y z
N LEU A 1 7.94 2.71 -16.55
CA LEU A 1 6.82 3.62 -16.88
C LEU A 1 5.63 2.82 -17.40
N VAL A 2 4.42 3.09 -16.90
CA VAL A 2 3.15 2.51 -17.35
C VAL A 2 2.15 3.62 -17.65
N LYS A 3 1.38 3.48 -18.73
CA LYS A 3 0.32 4.42 -19.08
C LYS A 3 -1.00 4.02 -18.40
N THR A 4 -1.64 4.96 -17.73
CA THR A 4 -2.93 4.77 -17.06
C THR A 4 -4.11 5.19 -17.94
N GLN A 5 -5.34 4.93 -17.48
CA GLN A 5 -6.57 5.28 -18.20
C GLN A 5 -6.68 6.77 -18.53
N GLY A 6 -6.19 7.65 -17.65
CA GLY A 6 -6.20 9.11 -17.87
C GLY A 6 -5.18 9.58 -18.92
N GLY A 7 -4.32 8.68 -19.39
CA GLY A 7 -3.30 8.95 -20.39
C GLY A 7 -1.95 9.36 -19.81
N GLU A 8 -1.84 9.52 -18.49
CA GLU A 8 -0.60 9.84 -17.82
C GLU A 8 0.31 8.62 -17.64
N TYR A 9 1.61 8.87 -17.49
CA TYR A 9 2.62 7.84 -17.26
C TYR A 9 3.07 7.83 -15.81
N ILE A 10 3.04 6.65 -15.19
CA ILE A 10 3.48 6.43 -13.81
C ILE A 10 4.79 5.63 -13.82
N ALA A 11 5.75 6.07 -13.00
CA ALA A 11 7.00 5.36 -12.72
C ALA A 11 6.81 4.45 -11.50
N LEU A 12 6.46 3.18 -11.72
CA LEU A 12 6.17 2.23 -10.65
C LEU A 12 7.34 2.09 -9.66
N GLU A 13 8.57 2.08 -10.17
CA GLU A 13 9.79 1.99 -9.38
C GLU A 13 9.94 3.17 -8.39
N LYS A 14 9.48 4.37 -8.79
CA LYS A 14 9.48 5.56 -7.92
C LYS A 14 8.46 5.40 -6.80
N LEU A 15 7.25 4.92 -7.12
CA LEU A 15 6.18 4.70 -6.15
C LEU A 15 6.59 3.62 -5.14
N GLU A 16 7.11 2.48 -5.61
CA GLU A 16 7.62 1.40 -4.75
C GLU A 16 8.74 1.88 -3.83
N SER A 17 9.68 2.69 -4.35
CA SER A 17 10.75 3.29 -3.54
C SER A 17 10.19 4.16 -2.41
N VAL A 18 9.17 4.97 -2.69
CA VAL A 18 8.48 5.78 -1.68
C VAL A 18 7.81 4.91 -0.62
N TYR A 19 7.03 3.91 -1.04
CA TYR A 19 6.23 3.12 -0.12
C TYR A 19 7.05 2.12 0.70
N ARG A 20 8.21 1.66 0.21
CA ARG A 20 9.15 0.82 0.96
C ARG A 20 9.67 1.48 2.25
N GLY A 21 9.56 2.81 2.37
CA GLY A 21 9.85 3.54 3.62
C GLY A 21 8.81 3.37 4.74
N THR A 22 7.71 2.65 4.50
CA THR A 22 6.62 2.47 5.47
C THR A 22 6.92 1.30 6.40
N GLN A 23 7.00 1.54 7.72
CA GLN A 23 7.45 0.53 8.69
C GLN A 23 6.56 -0.73 8.79
N THR A 24 5.30 -0.62 8.39
CA THR A 24 4.32 -1.73 8.41
C THR A 24 4.42 -2.64 7.19
N ILE A 25 5.33 -2.35 6.25
CA ILE A 25 5.47 -3.06 4.98
C ILE A 25 6.85 -3.71 4.93
N THR A 26 6.87 -5.01 4.65
CA THR A 26 8.10 -5.79 4.44
C THR A 26 8.49 -5.74 2.96
N ASN A 27 7.54 -6.00 2.08
CA ASN A 27 7.73 -5.97 0.63
C ASN A 27 6.51 -5.34 -0.04
N ILE A 28 6.72 -4.74 -1.21
CA ILE A 28 5.67 -4.07 -1.98
C ILE A 28 5.98 -4.14 -3.48
N MET A 29 4.94 -4.45 -4.24
CA MET A 29 4.87 -4.27 -5.68
C MET A 29 3.69 -3.35 -6.00
N VAL A 30 3.90 -2.40 -6.91
CA VAL A 30 2.82 -1.50 -7.36
C VAL A 30 2.36 -1.93 -8.75
N HIS A 31 1.06 -2.17 -8.88
CA HIS A 31 0.42 -2.49 -10.15
C HIS A 31 -0.34 -1.27 -10.69
N ALA A 32 -0.23 -1.04 -11.99
CA ALA A 32 -1.05 -0.10 -12.74
C ALA A 32 -1.22 -0.63 -14.16
N ASP A 33 -2.30 -0.23 -14.82
CA ASP A 33 -2.57 -0.54 -16.22
C ASP A 33 -3.40 0.56 -16.86
N SER A 34 -3.65 0.43 -18.16
CA SER A 34 -4.41 1.41 -18.94
C SER A 34 -5.92 1.38 -18.69
N GLU A 35 -6.44 0.42 -17.91
CA GLU A 35 -7.86 0.31 -17.61
C GLU A 35 -8.25 1.11 -16.36
N HIS A 36 -7.25 1.47 -15.53
CA HIS A 36 -7.46 2.17 -14.26
C HIS A 36 -6.73 3.52 -14.21
N SER A 37 -7.32 4.48 -13.48
CA SER A 37 -6.76 5.84 -13.33
C SER A 37 -5.73 5.98 -12.21
N ARG A 38 -5.64 5.00 -11.31
CA ARG A 38 -4.74 5.01 -10.16
C ARG A 38 -4.17 3.61 -9.91
N PRO A 39 -2.94 3.51 -9.40
CA PRO A 39 -2.33 2.23 -9.08
C PRO A 39 -2.98 1.57 -7.87
N ILE A 40 -2.70 0.28 -7.70
CA ILE A 40 -2.90 -0.49 -6.46
C ILE A 40 -1.56 -1.06 -6.00
N ALA A 41 -1.46 -1.47 -4.73
CA ALA A 41 -0.26 -2.10 -4.20
C ALA A 41 -0.52 -3.52 -3.71
N VAL A 42 0.30 -4.48 -4.12
CA VAL A 42 0.39 -5.79 -3.50
C VAL A 42 1.47 -5.73 -2.43
N ILE A 43 1.15 -6.08 -1.20
CA ILE A 43 2.01 -5.85 -0.03
C ILE A 43 2.14 -7.08 0.84
N MET A 44 3.35 -7.23 1.38
CA MET A 44 3.63 -8.08 2.52
C MET A 44 3.77 -7.23 3.76
N LEU A 45 3.05 -7.60 4.82
CA LEU A 45 3.03 -6.83 6.06
C LEU A 45 4.23 -7.17 6.97
N ASN A 46 4.79 -6.14 7.60
CA ASN A 46 5.63 -6.33 8.78
C ASN A 46 4.72 -6.59 9.99
N GLN A 47 4.43 -7.87 10.25
CA GLN A 47 3.50 -8.28 11.30
C GLN A 47 3.96 -7.83 12.69
N ILE A 48 5.27 -7.79 12.97
CA ILE A 48 5.81 -7.38 14.28
C ILE A 48 5.44 -5.91 14.57
N VAL A 49 5.74 -5.02 13.62
CA VAL A 49 5.43 -3.59 13.75
C VAL A 49 3.92 -3.37 13.78
N LEU A 50 3.18 -4.07 12.92
CA LEU A 50 1.72 -3.94 12.86
C LEU A 50 1.05 -4.36 14.17
N ILE A 51 1.41 -5.51 14.73
CA ILE A 51 0.89 -6.00 16.02
C ILE A 51 1.17 -4.99 17.13
N GLY A 52 2.34 -4.34 17.12
CA GLY A 52 2.67 -3.25 18.03
C GLY A 52 1.72 -2.05 17.89
N LYS A 53 1.43 -1.63 16.65
CA LYS A 53 0.55 -0.49 16.34
C LYS A 53 -0.93 -0.74 16.69
N ILE A 54 -1.41 -1.98 16.56
CA ILE A 54 -2.83 -2.33 16.80
C ILE A 54 -3.09 -2.91 18.19
N LYS A 55 -2.07 -2.96 19.06
CA LYS A 55 -2.20 -3.50 20.41
C LYS A 55 -3.31 -2.75 21.15
N GLY A 56 -4.28 -3.50 21.69
CA GLY A 56 -5.43 -2.93 22.40
C GLY A 56 -6.66 -2.66 21.53
N LEU A 57 -6.58 -2.87 20.20
CA LEU A 57 -7.74 -2.75 19.30
C LEU A 57 -8.58 -4.02 19.19
N GLY A 58 -8.25 -5.08 19.94
CA GLY A 58 -9.00 -6.35 19.94
C GLY A 58 -8.88 -7.16 18.65
N ILE A 59 -7.94 -6.82 17.76
CA ILE A 59 -7.70 -7.54 16.51
C ILE A 59 -6.93 -8.83 16.81
N ASP A 60 -7.45 -9.95 16.32
CA ASP A 60 -6.78 -11.23 16.37
C ASP A 60 -5.57 -11.28 15.43
N LYS A 61 -4.44 -11.77 15.95
CA LYS A 61 -3.16 -11.83 15.24
C LYS A 61 -3.16 -12.83 14.09
N HIS A 62 -4.04 -13.84 14.13
CA HIS A 62 -4.15 -14.82 13.05
C HIS A 62 -5.03 -14.34 11.89
N SER A 63 -5.74 -13.23 12.07
CA SER A 63 -6.73 -12.72 11.10
C SER A 63 -6.33 -11.37 10.49
N LEU A 64 -5.04 -10.98 10.59
CA LEU A 64 -4.57 -9.63 10.23
C LEU A 64 -4.86 -9.27 8.78
N HIS A 65 -4.64 -10.19 7.84
CA HIS A 65 -4.83 -9.94 6.40
C HIS A 65 -6.29 -9.84 5.97
N TYR A 66 -7.19 -10.43 6.76
CA TYR A 66 -8.62 -10.47 6.48
C TYR A 66 -9.41 -9.43 7.27
N ALA A 67 -8.78 -8.74 8.23
CA ALA A 67 -9.43 -7.76 9.08
C ALA A 67 -9.65 -6.43 8.30
N PRO A 68 -10.90 -5.99 8.07
CA PRO A 68 -11.17 -4.75 7.33
C PRO A 68 -10.55 -3.50 7.98
N MET A 69 -10.40 -3.53 9.31
CA MET A 69 -9.73 -2.46 10.05
C MET A 69 -8.23 -2.38 9.71
N VAL A 70 -7.56 -3.52 9.52
CA VAL A 70 -6.15 -3.57 9.12
C VAL A 70 -6.01 -3.05 7.70
N TRP A 71 -6.87 -3.48 6.78
CA TRP A 71 -6.92 -2.97 5.41
C TRP A 71 -7.00 -1.44 5.38
N SER A 72 -7.99 -0.87 6.08
CA SER A 72 -8.18 0.58 6.14
C SER A 72 -6.98 1.30 6.77
N LEU A 73 -6.35 0.72 7.79
CA LEU A 73 -5.19 1.30 8.46
C LEU A 73 -4.00 1.35 7.49
N ILE A 74 -3.74 0.25 6.79
CA ILE A 74 -2.61 0.11 5.89
C ILE A 74 -2.76 0.99 4.65
N LEU A 75 -3.94 0.97 4.01
CA LEU A 75 -4.21 1.85 2.87
C LEU A 75 -4.02 3.32 3.25
N LYS A 76 -4.51 3.73 4.43
CA LYS A 76 -4.33 5.10 4.93
C LYS A 76 -2.86 5.44 5.21
N ASP A 77 -2.08 4.50 5.75
CA ASP A 77 -0.65 4.71 6.01
C ASP A 77 0.12 4.93 4.70
N LEU A 78 -0.12 4.08 3.68
CA LEU A 78 0.46 4.24 2.34
C LEU A 78 0.05 5.57 1.69
N GLN A 79 -1.24 5.90 1.67
CA GLN A 79 -1.71 7.17 1.11
C GLN A 79 -1.09 8.38 1.82
N SER A 80 -0.89 8.29 3.14
CA SER A 80 -0.24 9.34 3.90
C SER A 80 1.26 9.43 3.60
N ALA A 81 1.94 8.28 3.46
CA ALA A 81 3.34 8.22 3.08
C ALA A 81 3.58 8.82 1.68
N GLY A 82 2.76 8.44 0.70
CA GLY A 82 2.83 8.99 -0.66
C GLY A 82 2.65 10.51 -0.69
N LYS A 83 1.64 11.02 0.02
CA LYS A 83 1.39 12.48 0.11
C LYS A 83 2.56 13.22 0.77
N ARG A 84 3.12 12.69 1.87
CA ARG A 84 4.28 13.29 2.56
C ARG A 84 5.54 13.32 1.67
N SER A 85 5.69 12.31 0.81
CA SER A 85 6.79 12.23 -0.15
C SER A 85 6.54 13.02 -1.45
N GLY A 86 5.45 13.77 -1.54
CA GLY A 86 5.16 14.64 -2.69
C GLY A 86 4.62 13.92 -3.93
N LEU A 87 4.09 12.71 -3.78
CA LEU A 87 3.40 12.04 -4.88
C LEU A 87 2.12 12.81 -5.26
N ALA A 88 1.87 12.93 -6.56
CA ALA A 88 0.63 13.52 -7.08
C ALA A 88 -0.56 12.62 -6.76
N GLY A 89 -1.79 13.18 -6.72
CA GLY A 89 -2.98 12.39 -6.37
C GLY A 89 -3.21 11.15 -7.25
N MET A 90 -2.81 11.22 -8.52
CA MET A 90 -2.85 10.11 -9.47
C MET A 90 -1.80 9.01 -9.20
N ASP A 91 -0.68 9.35 -8.56
CA ASP A 91 0.39 8.42 -8.16
C ASP A 91 0.09 7.73 -6.82
N ILE A 92 -0.93 8.19 -6.10
CA ILE A 92 -1.33 7.63 -4.82
C ILE A 92 -2.12 6.33 -5.05
N VAL A 93 -1.69 5.26 -4.38
CA VAL A 93 -2.39 3.97 -4.45
C VAL A 93 -3.83 4.11 -3.98
N SER A 94 -4.72 3.55 -4.78
CA SER A 94 -6.17 3.59 -4.57
C SER A 94 -6.66 2.43 -3.72
N ASP A 95 -5.94 1.31 -3.76
CA ASP A 95 -6.24 0.12 -2.97
C ASP A 95 -4.96 -0.69 -2.68
N VAL A 96 -5.09 -1.68 -1.79
CA VAL A 96 -4.02 -2.61 -1.42
C VAL A 96 -4.48 -4.05 -1.60
N ILE A 97 -3.55 -4.99 -1.73
CA ILE A 97 -3.80 -6.42 -1.62
C ILE A 97 -2.76 -6.95 -0.64
N MET A 98 -3.20 -7.56 0.46
CA MET A 98 -2.31 -8.12 1.47
C MET A 98 -2.06 -9.60 1.16
N THR A 99 -0.80 -10.00 1.14
CA THR A 99 -0.37 -11.39 0.90
C THR A 99 0.63 -11.86 1.97
N ASP A 100 0.62 -13.17 2.21
CA ASP A 100 1.59 -13.89 3.04
C ASP A 100 2.76 -14.47 2.24
N GLU A 101 2.68 -14.48 0.90
CA GLU A 101 3.66 -15.06 0.00
C GLU A 101 4.61 -13.99 -0.60
N GLU A 102 5.89 -14.34 -0.74
CA GLU A 102 6.88 -13.58 -1.53
C GLU A 102 6.66 -13.75 -3.05
#